data_AF-A0A963D7V2-F1
#
_entry.id   AF-A0A963D7V2-F1
#
_cell.length_a   1.000
_cell.length_b   1.000
_cell.length_c   1.000
_cell.angle_alpha   90.00
_cell.angle_beta   90.00
_cell.angle_gamma   90.00
#
_symmetry.space_group_name_H-M   'P 1'
#
loop_
_entity.id
_entity.type
_entity.pdbx_description
1 polymer ?
#
loop_
_entity_poly.entity_id
_entity_poly.type
_entity_poly.pdbx_seq_one_letter_code
_entity_poly.pdbx_strand_id
1 'polypeptide(L)'
;MHPLMPWHAWIGGVGAVLLVICLSSGHPRAALLVTALCAYSWGALLVEAVSRLPAYFRRRRYRGWEGRYYEFDGRQLRVEPGADDVPWAWLDDVLREFELKRDGLHLGGLSSSEYRRPLDGPELLSLAGIERLARVSRTPSAARFARWFEGSVHRPAIRRAATVRDGRRG
;
A
#
# COMPACT_ATOMS: atom_id res chain seq x y z
N MET A 1 -17.78 25.44 8.40
CA MET A 1 -17.98 24.37 7.39
C MET A 1 -18.97 23.37 7.97
N HIS A 2 -20.23 23.41 7.54
CA HIS A 2 -21.22 22.42 7.96
C HIS A 2 -20.87 21.07 7.32
N PRO A 3 -20.78 19.97 8.09
CA PRO A 3 -20.72 18.65 7.49
C PRO A 3 -22.04 18.44 6.75
N LEU A 4 -21.98 18.42 5.42
CA LEU A 4 -23.07 17.97 4.58
C LEU A 4 -23.40 16.56 5.06
N MET A 5 -24.53 16.43 5.76
CA MET A 5 -25.06 15.13 6.13
C MET A 5 -25.21 14.33 4.82
N PRO A 6 -24.61 13.14 4.70
CA PRO A 6 -24.60 12.42 3.45
C PRO A 6 -26.04 12.12 3.04
N TRP A 7 -26.52 12.74 1.97
CA TRP A 7 -27.91 12.64 1.50
C TRP A 7 -28.37 11.19 1.30
N HIS A 8 -27.42 10.27 1.08
CA HIS A 8 -27.61 8.82 1.01
C HIS A 8 -28.20 8.23 2.31
N ALA A 9 -27.79 8.73 3.49
CA ALA A 9 -28.28 8.28 4.79
C ALA A 9 -29.74 8.70 5.03
N TRP A 10 -30.13 9.87 4.51
CA TRP A 10 -31.52 10.34 4.54
C TRP A 10 -32.43 9.48 3.66
N ILE A 11 -31.98 9.14 2.45
CA ILE A 11 -32.72 8.24 1.55
C ILE A 11 -32.87 6.84 2.16
N GLY A 12 -31.82 6.32 2.79
CA GLY A 12 -31.87 5.02 3.49
C GLY A 12 -32.86 5.01 4.66
N GLY A 13 -32.91 6.08 5.45
CA GLY A 13 -33.86 6.21 6.58
C GLY A 13 -35.32 6.34 6.14
N VAL A 14 -35.60 7.20 5.15
CA VAL A 14 -36.96 7.37 4.60
C VAL A 14 -37.44 6.10 3.89
N GLY A 15 -36.54 5.42 3.16
CA GLY A 15 -36.83 4.15 2.52
C GLY A 15 -37.21 3.05 3.51
N ALA A 16 -36.49 2.94 4.64
CA ALA A 16 -36.82 1.96 5.69
C ALA A 16 -38.20 2.20 6.32
N VAL A 17 -38.55 3.47 6.59
CA VAL A 17 -39.87 3.84 7.14
C VAL A 17 -40.99 3.52 6.16
N LEU A 18 -40.82 3.84 4.87
CA LEU A 18 -41.80 3.51 3.83
C LEU A 18 -41.98 2.00 3.66
N LEU A 19 -40.91 1.22 3.82
CA LEU A 19 -40.94 -0.24 3.72
C LEU A 19 -41.74 -0.87 4.88
N VAL A 20 -41.58 -0.34 6.11
CA VAL A 20 -42.40 -0.71 7.28
C VAL A 20 -43.88 -0.36 7.06
N ILE A 21 -44.17 0.82 6.51
CA ILE A 21 -45.53 1.26 6.21
C ILE A 21 -46.18 0.36 5.13
N CYS A 22 -45.46 0.04 4.05
CA CYS A 22 -45.98 -0.81 2.97
C CYS A 22 -46.24 -2.26 3.41
N LEU A 23 -45.40 -2.81 4.30
CA LEU A 23 -45.59 -4.14 4.87
C LEU A 23 -46.80 -4.19 5.82
N SER A 24 -46.98 -3.17 6.65
CA SER A 24 -48.09 -3.09 7.62
C SER A 24 -49.45 -2.79 6.96
N SER A 25 -49.46 -2.19 5.77
CA SER A 25 -50.68 -1.88 5.00
C SER A 25 -51.06 -2.96 3.97
N GLY A 26 -50.33 -4.08 3.90
CA GLY A 26 -50.71 -5.21 3.05
C GLY A 26 -50.45 -5.01 1.55
N HIS A 27 -49.47 -4.15 1.19
CA HIS A 27 -49.10 -3.86 -0.20
C HIS A 27 -47.73 -4.44 -0.58
N PRO A 28 -47.63 -5.77 -0.83
CA PRO A 28 -46.35 -6.45 -1.03
C PRO A 28 -45.60 -5.99 -2.29
N ARG A 29 -46.32 -5.55 -3.32
CA ARG A 29 -45.71 -5.02 -4.57
C ARG A 29 -45.01 -3.68 -4.35
N ALA A 30 -45.59 -2.81 -3.51
CA ALA A 30 -44.97 -1.54 -3.14
C ALA A 30 -43.76 -1.76 -2.24
N ALA A 31 -43.84 -2.72 -1.29
CA ALA A 31 -42.72 -3.11 -0.45
C ALA A 31 -41.51 -3.60 -1.27
N LEU A 32 -41.74 -4.38 -2.34
CA LEU A 32 -40.69 -4.85 -3.25
C LEU A 32 -39.96 -3.70 -3.97
N LEU A 33 -40.70 -2.70 -4.47
CA LEU A 33 -40.10 -1.53 -5.14
C LEU A 33 -39.26 -0.70 -4.17
N VAL A 34 -39.76 -0.45 -2.96
CA VAL A 34 -39.01 0.28 -1.92
C VAL A 34 -37.76 -0.50 -1.49
N THR A 35 -37.87 -1.83 -1.39
CA THR A 35 -36.73 -2.70 -1.06
C THR A 35 -35.66 -2.65 -2.15
N ALA A 36 -36.04 -2.67 -3.43
CA ALA A 36 -35.10 -2.58 -4.55
C ALA A 36 -34.35 -1.23 -4.57
N LEU A 37 -35.05 -0.12 -4.32
CA LEU A 37 -34.47 1.22 -4.20
C LEU A 37 -33.50 1.33 -3.01
N CYS A 38 -33.86 0.74 -1.87
CA CYS A 38 -32.98 0.66 -0.71
C CYS A 38 -31.76 -0.24 -1.02
N ALA A 39 -31.95 -1.41 -1.62
CA ALA A 39 -30.85 -2.31 -1.94
C ALA A 39 -29.80 -1.65 -2.86
N TYR A 40 -30.23 -0.84 -3.83
CA TYR A 40 -29.31 -0.10 -4.70
C TYR A 40 -28.48 0.94 -3.94
N SER A 41 -29.12 1.74 -3.08
CA SER A 41 -28.47 2.82 -2.33
C SER A 41 -27.55 2.28 -1.22
N TRP A 42 -27.97 1.22 -0.53
CA TRP A 42 -27.15 0.53 0.45
C TRP A 42 -26.02 -0.28 -0.20
N GLY A 43 -26.27 -0.87 -1.37
CA GLY A 43 -25.25 -1.56 -2.16
C GLY A 43 -24.12 -0.64 -2.58
N ALA A 44 -24.42 0.58 -3.03
CA ALA A 44 -23.41 1.58 -3.39
C ALA A 44 -22.54 1.98 -2.18
N LEU A 45 -23.14 2.23 -1.01
CA LEU A 45 -22.41 2.52 0.22
C LEU A 45 -21.54 1.35 0.68
N LEU A 46 -22.03 0.12 0.51
CA LEU A 46 -21.29 -1.08 0.87
C LEU A 46 -20.11 -1.31 -0.07
N VAL A 47 -20.28 -1.08 -1.38
CA VAL A 47 -19.18 -1.11 -2.36
C VAL A 47 -18.14 -0.01 -2.08
N GLU A 48 -18.57 1.19 -1.68
CA GLU A 48 -17.66 2.27 -1.30
C GLU A 48 -16.91 1.95 0.00
N ALA A 49 -17.59 1.39 1.00
CA ALA A 49 -16.96 0.93 2.23
C ALA A 49 -15.97 -0.21 1.99
N VAL A 50 -16.35 -1.20 1.18
CA VAL A 50 -15.52 -2.36 0.81
C VAL A 50 -14.36 -1.97 -0.10
N SER A 51 -14.51 -1.00 -0.99
CA SER A 51 -13.39 -0.50 -1.81
C SER A 51 -12.40 0.35 -1.01
N ARG A 52 -12.85 1.00 0.08
CA ARG A 52 -11.98 1.74 1.02
C ARG A 52 -11.35 0.86 2.11
N LEU A 53 -11.91 -0.31 2.41
CA LEU A 53 -11.35 -1.28 3.36
C LEU A 53 -9.90 -1.69 3.02
N PRO A 54 -9.50 -1.98 1.76
CA PRO A 54 -8.11 -2.24 1.39
C PRO A 54 -7.15 -1.10 1.74
N ALA A 55 -7.58 0.16 1.66
CA ALA A 55 -6.76 1.32 2.04
C ALA A 55 -6.66 1.46 3.57
N TYR A 56 -7.76 1.19 4.28
CA TYR A 56 -7.78 1.19 5.74
C TYR A 56 -6.95 0.05 6.35
N PHE A 57 -7.06 -1.18 5.82
CA PHE A 57 -6.22 -2.31 6.23
C PHE A 57 -4.76 -2.11 5.85
N ARG A 58 -4.48 -1.51 4.69
CA ARG A 58 -3.14 -1.01 4.37
C ARG A 58 -2.64 -0.07 5.46
N ARG A 59 -3.36 1.04 5.74
CA ARG A 59 -2.98 2.00 6.79
C ARG A 59 -2.81 1.38 8.18
N ARG A 60 -3.64 0.41 8.56
CA ARG A 60 -3.56 -0.26 9.86
C ARG A 60 -2.41 -1.27 9.93
N ARG A 61 -2.09 -1.96 8.82
CA ARG A 61 -0.89 -2.78 8.68
C ARG A 61 0.39 -1.92 8.69
N TYR A 62 0.34 -0.71 8.11
CA TYR A 62 1.45 0.26 8.15
C TYR A 62 1.67 0.88 9.53
N ARG A 63 0.65 1.02 10.39
CA ARG A 63 0.82 1.54 11.77
C ARG A 63 1.52 0.59 12.74
N GLY A 64 1.44 -0.72 12.52
CA GLY A 64 2.19 -1.70 13.31
C GLY A 64 3.60 -1.97 12.79
N TRP A 65 3.93 -1.42 11.63
CA TRP A 65 5.14 -1.66 10.85
C TRP A 65 5.64 -0.34 10.24
N GLU A 66 5.72 0.73 11.06
CA GLU A 66 6.56 1.87 10.71
C GLU A 66 7.91 1.31 10.27
N GLY A 67 8.24 1.56 8.99
CA GLY A 67 9.28 0.83 8.26
C GLY A 67 10.51 0.67 9.12
N ARG A 68 11.11 -0.52 9.12
CA ARG A 68 12.38 -0.72 9.83
C ARG A 68 13.35 0.34 9.30
N TYR A 69 13.59 1.37 10.11
CA TYR A 69 14.55 2.39 9.80
C TYR A 69 15.90 1.72 9.96
N TYR A 70 16.58 1.53 8.83
CA TYR A 70 17.95 1.07 8.84
C TYR A 70 18.85 2.29 8.84
N GLU A 71 19.93 2.23 9.62
CA GLU A 71 20.88 3.32 9.67
C GLU A 71 22.11 2.98 8.81
N PHE A 72 22.47 3.91 7.92
CA PHE A 72 23.69 3.87 7.14
C PHE A 72 24.36 5.24 7.23
N ASP A 73 25.63 5.26 7.64
CA ASP A 73 26.45 6.47 7.72
C ASP A 73 25.76 7.62 8.51
N GLY A 74 25.12 7.28 9.63
CA GLY A 74 24.41 8.25 10.48
C GLY A 74 23.04 8.70 9.94
N ARG A 75 22.54 8.09 8.87
CA ARG A 75 21.28 8.47 8.21
C ARG A 75 20.26 7.33 8.26
N GLN A 76 19.02 7.69 8.54
CA GLN A 76 17.89 6.77 8.47
C GLN A 76 17.46 6.53 7.03
N LEU A 77 17.23 5.27 6.71
CA LEU A 77 16.78 4.77 5.41
C LEU A 77 15.46 4.03 5.57
N ARG A 78 14.52 4.34 4.69
CA ARG A 78 13.22 3.68 4.66
C ARG A 78 13.27 2.46 3.75
N VAL A 79 12.85 1.33 4.33
CA VAL A 79 12.77 0.05 3.63
C VAL A 79 11.37 -0.52 3.83
N GLU A 80 10.74 -0.90 2.72
CA GLU A 80 9.43 -1.53 2.69
C GLU A 80 9.55 -3.01 2.33
N PRO A 81 8.75 -3.89 2.95
CA PRO A 81 8.61 -5.25 2.47
C PRO A 81 7.86 -5.25 1.13
N GLY A 82 8.48 -5.88 0.13
CA GLY A 82 7.91 -6.09 -1.19
C GLY A 82 7.08 -7.36 -1.26
N ALA A 83 6.98 -7.93 -2.47
CA ALA A 83 6.39 -9.26 -2.63
C ALA A 83 7.32 -10.29 -1.95
N ASP A 84 6.74 -11.30 -1.31
CA ASP A 84 7.47 -12.36 -0.60
C ASP A 84 8.39 -11.89 0.54
N ASP A 85 8.05 -10.76 1.18
CA ASP A 85 8.82 -10.14 2.28
C ASP A 85 10.28 -9.75 1.90
N VAL A 86 10.59 -9.71 0.60
CA VAL A 86 11.88 -9.19 0.11
C VAL A 86 11.93 -7.69 0.37
N PRO A 87 13.01 -7.12 0.93
CA PRO A 87 13.07 -5.70 1.25
C PRO A 87 13.34 -4.82 0.03
N TRP A 88 12.66 -3.67 -0.03
CA TRP A 88 12.80 -2.64 -1.07
C TRP A 88 13.11 -1.30 -0.42
N ALA A 89 14.13 -0.60 -0.89
CA ALA A 89 14.49 0.74 -0.39
C ALA A 89 13.71 1.83 -1.11
N TRP A 90 13.41 2.93 -0.42
CA TRP A 90 12.85 4.12 -1.06
C TRP A 90 13.84 4.74 -2.04
N LEU A 91 13.39 5.04 -3.26
CA LEU A 91 14.23 5.59 -4.32
C LEU A 91 14.90 6.90 -3.88
N ASP A 92 14.15 7.84 -3.30
CA ASP A 92 14.69 9.15 -2.93
C ASP A 92 15.79 9.06 -1.87
N ASP A 93 15.69 8.09 -0.96
CA ASP A 93 16.70 7.84 0.07
C ASP A 93 18.00 7.27 -0.56
N VAL A 94 17.88 6.38 -1.55
CA VAL A 94 19.01 5.83 -2.32
C VAL A 94 19.67 6.90 -3.19
N LEU A 95 18.88 7.70 -3.91
CA LEU A 95 19.39 8.78 -4.76
C LEU A 95 20.13 9.83 -3.94
N ARG A 96 19.61 10.19 -2.76
CA ARG A 96 20.29 11.11 -1.83
C ARG A 96 21.64 10.57 -1.39
N GLU A 97 21.72 9.27 -1.11
CA GLU A 97 22.97 8.64 -0.69
C GLU A 97 24.00 8.51 -1.82
N PHE A 98 23.51 8.36 -3.06
CA PHE A 98 24.37 8.25 -4.22
C PHE A 98 24.74 9.63 -4.77
N GLU A 99 24.22 10.71 -4.16
CA GLU A 99 24.36 12.10 -4.63
C GLU A 99 23.85 12.29 -6.06
N LEU A 100 22.85 11.50 -6.46
CA LEU A 100 22.27 11.50 -7.78
C LEU A 100 21.03 12.39 -7.82
N LYS A 101 20.96 13.27 -8.83
CA LYS A 101 19.73 14.00 -9.13
C LYS A 101 18.77 13.11 -9.91
N ARG A 102 17.49 13.21 -9.58
CA ARG A 102 16.42 12.50 -10.30
C ARG A 102 16.32 12.96 -11.75
N ASP A 103 16.49 14.27 -11.96
CA ASP A 103 16.48 14.93 -13.27
C ASP A 103 17.75 14.57 -14.04
N GLY A 104 17.69 13.48 -14.80
CA GLY A 104 18.82 12.95 -15.57
C GLY A 104 19.02 11.45 -15.44
N LEU A 105 18.37 10.82 -14.46
CA LEU A 105 18.37 9.37 -14.32
C LEU A 105 17.31 8.73 -15.19
N HIS A 106 17.76 7.95 -16.18
CA HIS A 106 16.86 7.17 -17.03
C HIS A 106 16.40 5.91 -16.28
N LEU A 107 15.50 6.09 -15.31
CA LEU A 107 14.90 4.99 -14.54
C LEU A 107 14.07 4.02 -15.40
N GLY A 108 13.67 4.45 -16.60
CA GLY A 108 12.96 3.61 -17.59
C GLY A 108 13.78 2.43 -18.12
N GLY A 109 15.09 2.36 -17.86
CA GLY A 109 15.92 1.20 -18.16
C GLY A 109 15.86 0.09 -17.10
N LEU A 110 15.28 0.34 -15.92
CA LEU A 110 15.15 -0.62 -14.84
C LEU A 110 13.97 -1.56 -15.09
N SER A 111 14.15 -2.84 -14.79
CA SER A 111 13.08 -3.83 -14.89
C SER A 111 12.07 -3.67 -13.75
N SER A 112 10.90 -4.31 -13.88
CA SER A 112 9.89 -4.36 -12.82
C SER A 112 10.33 -5.12 -11.57
N SER A 113 11.39 -5.95 -11.65
CA SER A 113 12.01 -6.60 -10.50
C SER A 113 13.07 -5.74 -9.82
N GLU A 114 13.59 -4.72 -10.51
CA GLU A 114 14.56 -3.75 -10.01
C GLU A 114 13.89 -2.52 -9.40
N TYR A 115 12.78 -2.10 -10.00
CA TYR A 115 12.10 -0.85 -9.71
C TYR A 115 10.59 -1.03 -9.68
N ARG A 116 9.95 -0.40 -8.68
CA ARG A 116 8.51 -0.45 -8.49
C ARG A 116 7.97 0.95 -8.26
N ARG A 117 6.97 1.30 -9.07
CA ARG A 117 6.22 2.56 -8.99
C ARG A 117 4.76 2.27 -8.66
N PRO A 118 4.39 2.20 -7.36
CA PRO A 118 3.00 2.02 -6.97
C PRO A 118 2.15 3.24 -7.38
N LEU A 119 0.86 3.03 -7.67
CA LEU A 119 -0.09 4.08 -8.07
C LEU A 119 -0.20 5.20 -7.04
N ASP A 120 -0.25 4.84 -5.75
CA ASP A 120 -0.41 5.76 -4.62
C ASP A 120 0.68 5.49 -3.56
N GLY A 121 1.95 5.70 -3.91
CA GLY A 121 3.04 5.48 -2.95
C GLY A 121 4.42 5.93 -3.43
N PRO A 122 5.44 5.77 -2.56
CA PRO A 122 6.82 6.08 -2.89
C PRO A 122 7.35 5.11 -3.94
N GLU A 123 8.29 5.57 -4.74
CA GLU A 123 9.04 4.72 -5.66
C GLU A 123 10.06 3.90 -4.90
N LEU A 124 10.18 2.62 -5.27
CA LEU A 124 10.95 1.64 -4.52
C LEU A 124 11.96 0.94 -5.43
N LEU A 125 13.10 0.58 -4.86
CA LEU A 125 14.18 -0.16 -5.50
C LEU A 125 14.48 -1.45 -4.76
N SER A 126 14.65 -2.53 -5.50
CA SER A 126 15.20 -3.77 -4.97
C SER A 126 16.73 -3.71 -4.88
N LEU A 127 17.35 -4.72 -4.27
CA LEU A 127 18.81 -4.85 -4.24
C LEU A 127 19.42 -4.78 -5.66
N ALA A 128 18.82 -5.46 -6.65
CA ALA A 128 19.30 -5.44 -8.02
C ALA A 128 19.27 -4.01 -8.64
N GLY A 129 18.20 -3.26 -8.36
CA GLY A 129 18.09 -1.85 -8.77
C GLY A 129 19.16 -0.98 -8.11
N ILE A 130 19.40 -1.17 -6.80
CA ILE A 130 20.45 -0.46 -6.05
C ILE A 130 21.83 -0.77 -6.61
N GLU A 131 22.16 -2.03 -6.86
CA GLU A 131 23.44 -2.43 -7.45
C GLU A 131 23.65 -1.84 -8.83
N ARG A 132 22.60 -1.84 -9.65
CA ARG A 132 22.65 -1.27 -11.00
C ARG A 132 22.88 0.24 -10.95
N LEU A 133 22.20 0.95 -10.05
CA LEU A 133 22.44 2.36 -9.81
C LEU A 133 23.85 2.62 -9.26
N ALA A 134 24.36 1.75 -8.40
CA ALA A 134 25.70 1.89 -7.83
C ALA A 134 26.80 1.75 -8.89
N ARG A 135 26.57 0.99 -9.96
CA ARG A 135 27.50 0.89 -11.11
C ARG A 135 27.53 2.16 -11.96
N VAL A 136 26.42 2.89 -12.00
CA VAL A 136 26.32 4.16 -12.74
C VAL A 136 26.84 5.33 -11.91
N SER A 137 26.68 5.26 -10.58
CA SER A 137 27.26 6.23 -9.67
C SER A 137 28.79 6.17 -9.68
N ARG A 138 29.43 7.33 -9.63
CA ARG A 138 30.89 7.46 -9.50
C ARG A 138 31.33 7.63 -8.04
N THR A 139 30.39 7.63 -7.09
CA THR A 139 30.70 7.86 -5.68
C THR A 139 31.15 6.57 -4.98
N PRO A 140 32.21 6.61 -4.15
CA PRO A 140 32.60 5.47 -3.31
C PRO A 140 31.50 5.06 -2.32
N SER A 141 30.62 5.99 -1.93
CA SER A 141 29.47 5.74 -1.07
C SER A 141 28.51 4.72 -1.68
N ALA A 142 28.24 4.78 -2.99
CA ALA A 142 27.26 3.92 -3.63
C ALA A 142 27.62 2.43 -3.53
N ALA A 143 28.89 2.06 -3.74
CA ALA A 143 29.36 0.69 -3.59
C ALA A 143 29.39 0.21 -2.13
N ARG A 144 29.63 1.10 -1.17
CA ARG A 144 29.53 0.78 0.26
C ARG A 144 28.08 0.55 0.67
N PHE A 145 27.18 1.42 0.21
CA PHE A 145 25.75 1.32 0.46
C PHE A 145 25.17 0.03 -0.11
N ALA A 146 25.47 -0.33 -1.37
CA ALA A 146 24.96 -1.56 -1.98
C ALA A 146 25.36 -2.80 -1.17
N ARG A 147 26.64 -2.89 -0.76
CA ARG A 147 27.14 -3.99 0.09
C ARG A 147 26.51 -4.00 1.48
N TRP A 148 26.36 -2.83 2.09
CA TRP A 148 25.68 -2.71 3.37
C TRP A 148 24.21 -3.13 3.29
N PHE A 149 23.49 -2.71 2.24
CA PHE A 149 22.09 -3.05 2.04
C PHE A 149 21.93 -4.55 1.83
N GLU A 150 22.81 -5.17 1.03
CA GLU A 150 22.84 -6.62 0.86
C GLU A 150 23.04 -7.34 2.20
N GLY A 151 24.08 -6.96 2.96
CA GLY A 151 24.50 -7.65 4.17
C GLY A 151 23.58 -7.44 5.38
N SER A 152 23.10 -6.21 5.57
CA SER A 152 22.39 -5.78 6.78
C SER A 152 20.87 -5.81 6.62
N VAL A 153 20.37 -5.71 5.38
CA VAL A 153 18.94 -5.62 5.10
C VAL A 153 18.45 -6.85 4.34
N HIS A 154 19.02 -7.11 3.16
CA HIS A 154 18.50 -8.11 2.21
C HIS A 154 18.73 -9.55 2.67
N ARG A 155 19.97 -9.96 2.94
CA ARG A 155 20.29 -11.33 3.38
C ARG A 155 19.58 -11.73 4.68
N PRO A 156 19.51 -10.89 5.73
CA PRO A 156 18.77 -11.22 6.95
C PRO A 156 17.27 -11.40 6.70
N ALA A 157 16.67 -10.59 5.82
CA ALA A 157 15.26 -10.73 5.48
C ALA A 157 14.97 -12.07 4.79
N ILE A 158 15.79 -12.47 3.80
CA ILE A 158 15.65 -13.76 3.11
C ILE A 158 15.81 -14.92 4.09
N ARG A 159 16.82 -14.89 4.97
CA ARG A 159 17.03 -15.96 5.96
C ARG A 159 15.82 -16.13 6.88
N ARG A 160 15.25 -15.01 7.37
CA ARG A 160 14.05 -15.04 8.20
C ARG A 160 12.85 -15.62 7.45
N ALA A 161 12.64 -15.22 6.20
CA ALA A 161 11.56 -15.74 5.37
C ALA A 161 11.68 -17.26 5.16
N ALA A 162 12.90 -17.78 4.95
CA ALA A 162 13.15 -19.21 4.85
C ALA A 162 12.81 -19.96 6.15
N THR A 163 13.25 -19.46 7.30
CA THR A 163 12.95 -20.06 8.62
C THR A 163 11.45 -20.14 8.90
N VAL A 164 10.69 -19.07 8.59
CA VAL A 164 9.23 -19.05 8.79
C VAL A 164 8.52 -20.07 7.90
N ARG A 165 9.02 -20.28 6.68
CA ARG A 165 8.45 -21.26 5.74
C ARG A 165 8.67 -22.69 6.22
N ASP A 166 9.84 -23.00 6.77
CA ASP A 166 10.16 -24.32 7.29
C ASP A 166 9.41 -24.62 8.60
N GLY A 167 9.27 -23.62 9.48
CA GLY A 167 8.51 -23.75 10.73
C GLY A 167 7.00 -23.92 10.57
N ARG A 168 6.44 -23.68 9.38
CA ARG A 168 5.02 -23.95 9.06
C ARG A 168 4.78 -25.36 8.49
N ARG A 169 5.84 -26.14 8.25
CA ARG A 169 5.76 -27.49 7.67
C ARG A 169 5.98 -28.61 8.69
N GLY A 170 6.30 -28.28 9.95
CA GLY A 170 6.38 -29.22 11.07
C GLY A 170 5.16 -29.09 11.96
#